data_AF-A0AAD4LH37-F1
#
_entry.id   AF-A0AAD4LH37-F1
#
_cell.length_a   1.000
_cell.length_b   1.000
_cell.length_c   1.000
_cell.angle_alpha   90.00
_cell.angle_beta   90.00
_cell.angle_gamma   90.00
#
_symmetry.space_group_name_H-M   'P 1'
#
loop_
_entity.id
_entity.type
_entity.pdbx_description
1 polymer ?
#
loop_
_entity_poly.entity_id
_entity_poly.type
_entity_poly.pdbx_seq_one_letter_code
_entity_poly.pdbx_strand_id
1 'polypeptide(L)'
;MPAPQLGHTGTEEFLSMLQGATLLSFQRLGNDDAMLLDLISDLTPIRVYYPSHLRSMVTVKWNKLPVLSQHHDFHPAVLSILDHALAMEALYDKPVVFVIPRREVSLLTRTAARNEVYYPQELQSLRHSPSSLSDDVAYKSRDIADGRGAEHVAYQMSWSVWNDRPCLSPETPQLWDAMQSWKSLGPGEKEISLRYSQYWLTFSATKDWLGIYDSCQEALNGDPQDTKIMLAFSLSAASFSGTDYADIIPLILIFATDTRLQGLTRPSPPHYDFSDGTYPDHARLVGLIQRGHIAVGLPSEDPIAAKSSSWVDGILAPYQ
;
A
#
# COMPACT_ATOMS: atom_id res chain seq x y z
N MET A 1 -35.64 0.05 22.44
CA MET A 1 -35.52 0.25 23.90
C MET A 1 -35.66 -1.11 24.55
N PRO A 2 -34.74 -1.52 25.45
CA PRO A 2 -34.86 -2.79 26.16
C PRO A 2 -36.08 -2.78 27.08
N ALA A 3 -36.70 -3.95 27.28
CA ALA A 3 -37.80 -4.07 28.23
C ALA A 3 -37.24 -3.92 29.66
N PRO A 4 -37.85 -3.12 30.55
CA PRO A 4 -37.27 -2.75 31.85
C PRO A 4 -37.00 -3.91 32.83
N GLN A 5 -37.46 -5.12 32.51
CA GLN A 5 -37.54 -6.24 33.46
C GLN A 5 -36.56 -7.37 33.18
N LEU A 6 -35.87 -7.39 32.04
CA LEU A 6 -35.03 -8.54 31.62
C LEU A 6 -33.63 -8.17 31.10
N GLY A 7 -33.31 -6.88 30.94
CA GLY A 7 -31.99 -6.47 30.41
C GLY A 7 -31.76 -6.82 28.93
N HIS A 8 -32.68 -7.55 28.30
CA HIS A 8 -32.65 -7.92 26.89
C HIS A 8 -33.37 -6.90 25.99
N THR A 9 -32.87 -6.75 24.76
CA THR A 9 -33.62 -6.10 23.69
C THR A 9 -34.75 -7.00 23.18
N GLY A 10 -35.78 -6.44 22.54
CA GLY A 10 -36.87 -7.25 21.99
C GLY A 10 -36.40 -8.30 20.95
N THR A 11 -35.30 -8.01 20.24
CA THR A 11 -34.68 -8.94 19.29
C THR A 11 -33.95 -10.07 20.01
N GLU A 12 -33.25 -9.75 21.10
CA GLU A 12 -32.61 -10.74 21.97
C GLU A 12 -33.63 -11.65 22.66
N GLU A 13 -34.72 -11.09 23.19
CA GLU A 13 -35.79 -11.86 23.81
C GLU A 13 -36.45 -12.80 22.81
N PHE A 14 -36.73 -12.31 21.60
CA PHE A 14 -37.28 -13.13 20.52
C PHE A 14 -36.31 -14.26 20.12
N LEU A 15 -35.01 -13.97 20.05
CA LEU A 15 -33.99 -14.97 19.78
C LEU A 15 -33.88 -16.02 20.91
N SER A 16 -33.95 -15.60 22.17
CA SER A 16 -33.96 -16.49 23.35
C SER A 16 -35.11 -17.48 23.26
N MET A 17 -36.33 -16.98 23.00
CA MET A 17 -37.50 -17.83 22.78
C MET A 17 -37.32 -18.78 21.59
N LEU A 18 -36.66 -18.30 20.52
CA LEU A 18 -36.41 -19.10 19.32
C LEU A 18 -35.43 -20.25 19.56
N GLN A 19 -34.41 -20.03 20.39
CA GLN A 19 -33.40 -21.01 20.77
C GLN A 19 -33.87 -21.94 21.91
N GLY A 20 -34.88 -21.52 22.67
CA GLY A 20 -35.43 -22.27 23.78
C GLY A 20 -36.20 -23.53 23.37
N ALA A 21 -36.35 -24.46 24.33
CA ALA A 21 -37.05 -25.73 24.13
C ALA A 21 -38.54 -25.58 23.78
N THR A 22 -39.13 -24.40 24.04
CA THR A 22 -40.54 -24.09 23.76
C THR A 22 -40.89 -24.22 22.27
N LEU A 23 -39.95 -23.96 21.37
CA LEU A 23 -40.16 -24.15 19.93
C LEU A 23 -39.76 -25.52 19.41
N LEU A 24 -39.39 -26.44 20.30
CA LEU A 24 -39.14 -27.85 19.98
C LEU A 24 -40.27 -28.76 20.47
N SER A 25 -41.30 -28.21 21.14
CA SER A 25 -42.42 -28.98 21.67
C SER A 25 -43.63 -29.10 20.72
N PHE A 26 -43.43 -28.91 19.41
CA PHE A 26 -44.50 -29.09 18.42
C PHE A 26 -44.64 -30.56 18.02
N GLN A 27 -45.86 -30.97 17.61
CA GLN A 27 -46.11 -32.35 17.17
C GLN A 27 -45.65 -32.58 15.73
N ARG A 28 -45.96 -31.65 14.82
CA ARG A 28 -45.55 -31.67 13.43
C ARG A 28 -45.60 -30.26 12.87
N LEU A 29 -44.59 -29.88 12.09
CA LEU A 29 -44.48 -28.53 11.53
C LEU A 29 -45.35 -28.40 10.28
N GLY A 30 -46.18 -27.35 10.20
CA GLY A 30 -46.99 -27.04 9.03
C GLY A 30 -46.22 -26.27 7.95
N ASN A 31 -46.83 -26.12 6.77
CA ASN A 31 -46.25 -25.32 5.69
C ASN A 31 -46.21 -23.82 6.04
N ASP A 32 -47.24 -23.32 6.71
CA ASP A 32 -47.30 -21.91 7.15
C ASP A 32 -46.23 -21.61 8.21
N ASP A 33 -45.97 -22.57 9.12
CA ASP A 33 -44.90 -22.45 10.11
C ASP A 33 -43.53 -22.43 9.44
N ALA A 34 -43.31 -23.29 8.44
CA ALA A 34 -42.08 -23.30 7.66
C ALA A 34 -41.85 -21.98 6.90
N MET A 35 -42.91 -21.40 6.33
CA MET A 35 -42.84 -20.08 5.69
C MET A 35 -42.49 -18.97 6.69
N LEU A 36 -43.06 -19.01 7.90
CA LEU A 36 -42.73 -18.04 8.95
C LEU A 36 -41.28 -18.19 9.42
N LEU A 37 -40.81 -19.42 9.58
CA LEU A 37 -39.42 -19.71 9.93
C LEU A 37 -38.44 -19.21 8.86
N ASP A 38 -38.78 -19.31 7.57
CA ASP A 38 -37.97 -18.76 6.49
C ASP A 38 -37.84 -17.23 6.57
N LEU A 39 -38.97 -16.54 6.83
CA LEU A 39 -38.97 -15.08 7.08
C LEU A 39 -38.12 -14.69 8.29
N ILE A 40 -38.16 -15.47 9.38
CA ILE A 40 -37.34 -15.24 10.57
C ILE A 40 -35.86 -15.48 10.26
N SER A 41 -35.54 -16.56 9.53
CA SER A 41 -34.18 -16.86 9.06
C SER A 41 -33.61 -15.70 8.25
N ASP A 42 -34.46 -15.05 7.45
CA ASP A 42 -34.08 -13.88 6.67
C ASP A 42 -33.75 -12.64 7.50
N LEU A 43 -34.15 -12.54 8.77
CA LEU A 43 -33.67 -11.49 9.68
C LEU A 43 -32.16 -11.57 9.98
N THR A 44 -31.50 -12.66 9.59
CA THR A 44 -30.03 -12.70 9.55
C THR A 44 -29.53 -11.96 8.32
N PRO A 45 -28.56 -11.02 8.41
CA PRO A 45 -27.99 -10.42 7.21
C PRO A 45 -27.18 -11.45 6.41
N ILE A 46 -27.27 -11.40 5.08
CA ILE A 46 -26.53 -12.31 4.20
C ILE A 46 -25.07 -11.89 4.15
N ARG A 47 -24.15 -12.85 4.28
CA ARG A 47 -22.69 -12.63 4.27
C ARG A 47 -22.05 -13.49 3.21
N VAL A 48 -21.22 -12.88 2.37
CA VAL A 48 -20.46 -13.57 1.32
C VAL A 48 -19.03 -13.06 1.28
N TYR A 49 -18.10 -13.92 0.85
CA TYR A 49 -16.72 -13.52 0.65
C TYR A 49 -16.58 -12.53 -0.50
N TYR A 50 -15.66 -11.57 -0.34
CA TYR A 50 -15.28 -10.63 -1.37
C TYR A 50 -13.75 -10.48 -1.49
N PRO A 51 -13.21 -10.47 -2.73
CA PRO A 51 -13.86 -11.01 -3.93
C PRO A 51 -14.17 -12.51 -3.74
N SER A 52 -15.17 -13.06 -4.45
CA SER A 52 -15.71 -14.41 -4.16
C SER A 52 -14.69 -15.56 -4.18
N HIS A 53 -13.60 -15.38 -4.92
CA HIS A 53 -12.50 -16.34 -5.02
C HIS A 53 -11.46 -16.21 -3.89
N LEU A 54 -11.55 -15.18 -3.05
CA LEU A 54 -10.66 -14.93 -1.92
C LEU A 54 -11.45 -14.91 -0.61
N ARG A 55 -10.93 -15.59 0.41
CA ARG A 55 -11.51 -15.57 1.76
C ARG A 55 -10.97 -14.43 2.64
N SER A 56 -10.58 -13.30 2.02
CA SER A 56 -9.91 -12.19 2.70
C SER A 56 -10.86 -11.14 3.25
N MET A 57 -11.95 -10.82 2.54
CA MET A 57 -12.93 -9.81 2.97
C MET A 57 -14.36 -10.37 2.93
N VAL A 58 -15.29 -9.64 3.57
CA VAL A 58 -16.70 -10.00 3.67
C VAL A 58 -17.55 -8.85 3.17
N THR A 59 -18.51 -9.16 2.30
CA THR A 59 -19.61 -8.26 1.95
C THR A 59 -20.86 -8.69 2.72
N VAL A 60 -21.46 -7.74 3.44
CA VAL A 60 -22.71 -7.95 4.19
C VAL A 60 -23.86 -7.29 3.43
N LYS A 61 -24.90 -8.06 3.13
CA LYS A 61 -26.15 -7.57 2.58
C LYS A 61 -27.19 -7.55 3.70
N TRP A 62 -27.52 -6.34 4.14
CA TRP A 62 -28.56 -6.09 5.14
C TRP A 62 -29.93 -6.02 4.47
N ASN A 63 -30.96 -6.44 5.20
CA ASN A 63 -32.33 -6.22 4.78
C ASN A 63 -32.71 -4.75 4.99
N LYS A 64 -33.79 -4.33 4.31
CA LYS A 64 -34.41 -3.01 4.47
C LYS A 64 -35.21 -2.92 5.78
N LEU A 65 -34.59 -3.32 6.89
CA LEU A 65 -35.12 -3.30 8.25
C LEU A 65 -34.13 -2.55 9.15
N PRO A 66 -34.58 -2.05 10.32
CA PRO A 66 -33.67 -1.50 11.31
C PRO A 66 -32.56 -2.50 11.66
N VAL A 67 -31.32 -2.00 11.84
CA VAL A 67 -30.15 -2.85 12.13
C VAL A 67 -30.35 -3.67 13.40
N LEU A 68 -30.96 -3.07 14.42
CA LEU A 68 -31.22 -3.73 15.71
C LEU A 68 -32.26 -4.84 15.62
N SER A 69 -33.07 -4.90 14.56
CA SER A 69 -34.03 -5.98 14.34
C SER A 69 -33.41 -7.21 13.66
N GLN A 70 -32.14 -7.14 13.27
CA GLN A 70 -31.43 -8.19 12.55
C GLN A 70 -30.31 -8.76 13.42
N HIS A 71 -30.26 -10.09 13.55
CA HIS A 71 -29.28 -10.77 14.40
C HIS A 71 -28.62 -11.92 13.64
N HIS A 72 -27.35 -12.21 13.95
CA HIS A 72 -26.57 -13.23 13.24
C HIS A 72 -27.03 -14.68 13.54
N ASP A 73 -27.71 -14.87 14.67
CA ASP A 73 -28.15 -16.19 15.15
C ASP A 73 -29.58 -16.61 14.74
N PHE A 74 -30.38 -15.75 14.10
CA PHE A 74 -31.74 -16.15 13.69
C PHE A 74 -31.71 -17.32 12.70
N HIS A 75 -30.84 -17.28 11.70
CA HIS A 75 -30.71 -18.34 10.71
C HIS A 75 -30.20 -19.65 11.33
N PRO A 76 -29.11 -19.67 12.13
CA PRO A 76 -28.72 -20.86 12.90
C PRO A 76 -29.83 -21.43 13.80
N ALA A 77 -30.59 -20.57 14.49
CA ALA A 77 -31.67 -21.00 15.36
C ALA A 77 -32.83 -21.64 14.57
N VAL A 78 -33.26 -21.01 13.48
CA VAL A 78 -34.27 -21.57 12.56
C VAL A 78 -33.82 -22.91 11.97
N LEU A 79 -32.56 -23.01 11.51
CA LEU A 79 -32.03 -24.28 11.02
C LEU A 79 -32.09 -25.37 12.08
N SER A 80 -31.96 -25.03 13.37
CA SER A 80 -32.11 -26.00 14.46
C SER A 80 -33.52 -26.51 14.68
N ILE A 81 -34.51 -25.63 14.53
CA ILE A 81 -35.91 -26.02 14.57
C ILE A 81 -36.23 -26.91 13.38
N LEU A 82 -35.76 -26.57 12.18
CA LEU A 82 -35.99 -27.36 10.97
C LEU A 82 -35.27 -28.71 11.01
N ASP A 83 -34.03 -28.77 11.46
CA ASP A 83 -33.30 -30.03 11.62
C ASP A 83 -34.04 -30.97 12.60
N HIS A 84 -34.63 -30.41 13.67
CA HIS A 84 -35.48 -31.16 14.60
C HIS A 84 -36.78 -31.63 13.93
N ALA A 85 -37.49 -30.75 13.21
CA ALA A 85 -38.70 -31.10 12.48
C ALA A 85 -38.44 -32.22 11.46
N LEU A 86 -37.37 -32.12 10.69
CA LEU A 86 -36.96 -33.14 9.72
C LEU A 86 -36.65 -34.48 10.39
N ALA A 87 -36.03 -34.48 11.58
CA ALA A 87 -35.81 -35.70 12.34
C ALA A 87 -37.13 -36.36 12.79
N MET A 88 -38.14 -35.56 13.14
CA MET A 88 -39.48 -36.06 13.49
C MET A 88 -40.26 -36.59 12.30
N GLU A 89 -40.02 -36.09 11.09
CA GLU A 89 -40.72 -36.56 9.87
C GLU A 89 -40.46 -38.04 9.56
N ALA A 90 -39.40 -38.64 10.12
CA ALA A 90 -39.16 -40.09 10.06
C ALA A 90 -40.26 -40.94 10.74
N LEU A 91 -41.11 -40.33 11.57
CA LEU A 91 -42.21 -40.99 12.28
C LEU A 91 -43.53 -41.01 11.49
N TYR A 92 -43.57 -40.40 10.30
CA TYR A 92 -44.79 -40.23 9.51
C TYR A 92 -44.71 -40.95 8.14
N ASP A 93 -45.84 -41.53 7.69
CA ASP A 93 -45.93 -42.25 6.41
C ASP A 93 -45.69 -41.36 5.17
N LYS A 94 -45.89 -40.06 5.31
CA LYS A 94 -45.73 -39.06 4.24
C LYS A 94 -44.85 -37.92 4.74
N PRO A 95 -43.52 -38.05 4.65
CA PRO A 95 -42.60 -37.05 5.18
C PRO A 95 -42.67 -35.75 4.37
N VAL A 96 -42.62 -34.63 5.08
CA VAL A 96 -42.50 -33.29 4.49
C VAL A 96 -41.02 -32.89 4.49
N VAL A 97 -40.58 -32.22 3.41
CA VAL A 97 -39.22 -31.69 3.31
C VAL A 97 -39.28 -30.17 3.42
N PHE A 98 -38.55 -29.62 4.38
CA PHE A 98 -38.36 -28.18 4.53
C PHE A 98 -37.00 -27.79 3.93
N VAL A 99 -36.98 -26.84 3.00
CA VAL A 99 -35.73 -26.39 2.34
C VAL A 99 -35.56 -24.89 2.57
N ILE A 100 -34.61 -24.53 3.45
CA ILE A 100 -34.09 -23.17 3.56
C ILE A 100 -32.66 -23.16 3.00
N PRO A 101 -32.27 -22.17 2.18
CA PRO A 101 -30.91 -22.04 1.68
C PRO A 101 -29.89 -21.99 2.82
N ARG A 102 -28.97 -22.96 2.87
CA ARG A 102 -27.87 -22.93 3.83
C ARG A 102 -26.93 -21.77 3.53
N ARG A 103 -26.59 -21.02 4.57
CA ARG A 103 -25.64 -19.91 4.49
C ARG A 103 -24.23 -20.37 4.80
N GLU A 104 -23.26 -19.54 4.44
CA GLU A 104 -21.83 -19.80 4.68
C GLU A 104 -21.54 -19.84 6.19
N VAL A 105 -21.43 -21.06 6.73
CA VAL A 105 -21.30 -21.31 8.18
C VAL A 105 -20.07 -20.61 8.75
N SER A 106 -18.95 -20.64 8.02
CA SER A 106 -17.69 -20.02 8.44
C SER A 106 -17.82 -18.51 8.68
N LEU A 107 -18.63 -17.81 7.87
CA LEU A 107 -18.89 -16.38 8.02
C LEU A 107 -19.86 -16.06 9.15
N LEU A 108 -20.84 -16.94 9.39
CA LEU A 108 -21.75 -16.81 10.53
C LEU A 108 -21.00 -17.02 11.85
N THR A 109 -20.22 -18.10 11.97
CA THR A 109 -19.39 -18.37 13.15
C THR A 109 -18.39 -17.25 13.41
N ARG A 110 -17.70 -16.75 12.37
CA ARG A 110 -16.80 -15.60 12.49
C ARG A 110 -17.52 -14.34 13.00
N THR A 111 -18.76 -14.12 12.56
CA THR A 111 -19.56 -12.98 13.01
C THR A 111 -19.99 -13.14 14.46
N ALA A 112 -20.42 -14.34 14.85
CA ALA A 112 -20.79 -14.67 16.21
C ALA A 112 -19.62 -14.44 17.18
N ALA A 113 -18.45 -15.00 16.88
CA ALA A 113 -17.24 -14.81 17.68
C ALA A 113 -16.86 -13.32 17.81
N ARG A 114 -16.90 -12.56 16.71
CA ARG A 114 -16.59 -11.11 16.76
C ARG A 114 -17.58 -10.32 17.63
N ASN A 115 -18.82 -10.76 17.67
CA ASN A 115 -19.88 -10.05 18.37
C ASN A 115 -20.16 -10.59 19.77
N GLU A 116 -19.44 -11.63 20.19
CA GLU A 116 -19.66 -12.35 21.46
C GLU A 116 -19.66 -11.40 22.67
N VAL A 117 -18.76 -10.42 22.68
CA VAL A 117 -18.61 -9.41 23.75
C VAL A 117 -19.84 -8.50 23.89
N TYR A 118 -20.65 -8.35 22.84
CA TYR A 118 -21.80 -7.45 22.83
C TYR A 118 -23.11 -8.10 23.25
N TYR A 119 -23.15 -9.43 23.38
CA TYR A 119 -24.38 -10.17 23.67
C TYR A 119 -24.23 -11.06 24.91
N PRO A 120 -25.30 -11.20 25.71
CA PRO A 120 -25.34 -12.14 26.83
C PRO A 120 -24.95 -13.56 26.43
N GLN A 121 -24.21 -14.25 27.30
CA GLN A 121 -23.74 -15.63 27.07
C GLN A 121 -24.89 -16.61 26.80
N GLU A 122 -26.06 -16.36 27.38
CA GLU A 122 -27.26 -17.20 27.26
C GLU A 122 -27.86 -17.22 25.84
N LEU A 123 -27.58 -16.19 25.02
CA LEU A 123 -28.07 -16.07 23.65
C LEU A 123 -27.10 -16.63 22.60
N GLN A 124 -25.88 -16.96 23.03
CA GLN A 124 -24.85 -17.48 22.14
C GLN A 124 -25.26 -18.90 21.72
N SER A 125 -25.47 -19.10 20.41
CA SER A 125 -26.04 -20.37 19.94
C SER A 125 -25.12 -21.57 20.25
N LEU A 126 -25.72 -22.68 20.70
CA LEU A 126 -25.02 -23.96 20.98
C LEU A 126 -24.30 -24.54 19.75
N ARG A 127 -24.65 -24.10 18.53
CA ARG A 127 -23.98 -24.51 17.28
C ARG A 127 -22.65 -23.80 17.07
N HIS A 128 -22.41 -22.70 17.77
CA HIS A 128 -21.12 -22.01 17.80
C HIS A 128 -20.36 -22.51 19.02
N SER A 129 -19.97 -23.80 18.98
CA SER A 129 -19.21 -24.37 20.08
C SER A 129 -17.92 -23.57 20.28
N PRO A 130 -17.63 -23.08 21.50
CA PRO A 130 -16.40 -22.34 21.80
C PRO A 130 -15.15 -23.20 21.56
N SER A 131 -15.31 -24.53 21.44
CA SER A 131 -14.22 -25.47 21.21
C SER A 131 -13.62 -25.45 19.80
N SER A 132 -14.11 -24.62 18.87
CA SER A 132 -13.48 -24.43 17.54
C SER A 132 -12.84 -23.07 17.32
N LEU A 133 -12.84 -22.21 18.34
CA LEU A 133 -12.09 -20.96 18.30
C LEU A 133 -10.61 -21.34 18.29
N SER A 134 -9.98 -21.21 17.11
CA SER A 134 -8.52 -21.17 17.02
C SER A 134 -8.02 -20.21 18.09
N ASP A 135 -7.03 -20.62 18.89
CA ASP A 135 -6.41 -19.80 19.94
C ASP A 135 -6.37 -18.33 19.51
N ASP A 136 -6.94 -17.45 20.34
CA ASP A 136 -6.97 -16.02 20.08
C ASP A 136 -5.57 -15.55 19.69
N VAL A 137 -5.40 -15.17 18.43
CA VAL A 137 -4.12 -14.65 17.96
C VAL A 137 -4.00 -13.22 18.46
N ALA A 138 -2.97 -12.95 19.24
CA ALA A 138 -2.66 -11.59 19.69
C ALA A 138 -2.65 -10.64 18.49
N TYR A 139 -3.59 -9.68 18.48
CA TYR A 139 -3.69 -8.69 17.41
C TYR A 139 -2.44 -7.81 17.44
N LYS A 140 -1.56 -7.98 16.46
CA LYS A 140 -0.46 -7.04 16.21
C LYS A 140 -1.06 -5.78 15.62
N SER A 141 -1.17 -4.76 16.45
CA SER A 141 -1.74 -3.51 16.02
C SER A 141 -0.85 -2.83 14.96
N ARG A 142 -1.50 -2.11 14.05
CA ARG A 142 -0.86 -1.47 12.89
C ARG A 142 0.05 -0.30 13.26
N ASP A 143 -0.11 0.23 14.46
CA ASP A 143 0.68 1.28 15.11
C ASP A 143 1.87 0.73 15.91
N ILE A 144 2.05 -0.59 15.97
CA ILE A 144 3.28 -1.16 16.53
C ILE A 144 4.37 -0.93 15.48
N ALA A 145 5.21 0.09 15.74
CA ALA A 145 6.43 0.32 14.99
C ALA A 145 7.16 -1.02 14.84
N ASP A 146 7.39 -1.47 13.60
CA ASP A 146 7.88 -2.81 13.26
C ASP A 146 9.35 -3.05 13.70
N GLY A 147 9.85 -2.29 14.67
CA GLY A 147 11.24 -2.29 15.15
C GLY A 147 12.25 -1.76 14.12
N ARG A 148 11.83 -1.50 12.88
CA ARG A 148 12.69 -1.08 11.76
C ARG A 148 13.11 0.40 11.79
N GLY A 149 12.66 1.17 12.77
CA GLY A 149 13.03 2.58 12.91
C GLY A 149 12.52 3.52 11.80
N ALA A 150 11.72 3.07 10.84
CA ALA A 150 11.26 3.88 9.70
C ALA A 150 10.51 5.16 10.14
N GLU A 151 9.65 5.05 11.16
CA GLU A 151 8.97 6.22 11.76
C GLU A 151 9.96 7.20 12.40
N HIS A 152 11.00 6.67 13.05
CA HIS A 152 12.05 7.47 13.67
C HIS A 152 12.87 8.22 12.62
N VAL A 153 13.24 7.55 11.52
CA VAL A 153 13.99 8.18 10.41
C VAL A 153 13.13 9.27 9.74
N ALA A 154 11.84 9.00 9.51
CA ALA A 154 10.92 10.00 8.96
C ALA A 154 10.78 11.21 9.89
N TYR A 155 10.64 10.99 11.20
CA TYR A 155 10.64 12.05 12.20
C TYR A 155 11.95 12.85 12.18
N GLN A 156 13.10 12.18 12.16
CA GLN A 156 14.42 12.82 12.10
C GLN A 156 14.55 13.68 10.83
N MET A 157 14.10 13.18 9.68
CA MET A 157 14.13 13.92 8.42
C MET A 157 13.24 15.18 8.50
N SER A 158 12.00 15.04 8.97
CA SER A 158 11.11 16.18 9.20
C SER A 158 11.72 17.22 10.15
N TRP A 159 12.34 16.76 11.24
CA TRP A 159 13.03 17.62 12.20
C TRP A 159 14.23 18.34 11.56
N SER A 160 15.02 17.64 10.75
CA SER A 160 16.15 18.21 10.00
C SER A 160 15.71 19.31 9.03
N VAL A 161 14.60 19.10 8.31
CA VAL A 161 14.02 20.11 7.41
C VAL A 161 13.56 21.33 8.20
N TRP A 162 12.82 21.12 9.30
CA TRP A 162 12.22 22.22 10.05
C TRP A 162 13.26 23.12 10.74
N ASN A 163 14.35 22.50 11.21
CA ASN A 163 15.41 23.19 11.96
C ASN A 163 16.61 23.61 11.09
N ASP A 164 16.53 23.46 9.76
CA ASP A 164 17.63 23.75 8.82
C ASP A 164 18.94 23.02 9.20
N ARG A 165 18.81 21.77 9.63
CA ARG A 165 19.92 20.92 10.11
C ARG A 165 19.93 19.59 9.36
N PRO A 166 20.43 19.56 8.11
CA PRO A 166 20.62 18.31 7.39
C PRO A 166 21.60 17.43 8.18
N CYS A 167 21.19 16.20 8.47
CA CYS A 167 22.04 15.21 9.11
C CYS A 167 22.63 14.30 8.03
N LEU A 168 23.93 14.47 7.74
CA LEU A 168 24.67 13.55 6.89
C LEU A 168 25.24 12.45 7.77
N SER A 169 25.02 11.19 7.39
CA SER A 169 25.68 10.06 8.04
C SER A 169 27.17 10.10 7.65
N PRO A 170 28.10 9.69 8.53
CA PRO A 170 29.49 9.42 8.13
C PRO A 170 29.59 8.41 6.97
N GLU A 171 28.56 7.57 6.81
CA GLU A 171 28.44 6.56 5.76
C GLU A 171 27.82 7.12 4.47
N THR A 172 27.39 8.39 4.44
CA THR A 172 26.84 8.99 3.22
C THR A 172 27.92 8.96 2.12
N PRO A 173 27.70 8.24 1.01
CA PRO A 173 28.69 8.15 -0.04
C PRO A 173 28.93 9.53 -0.63
N GLN A 174 30.15 9.76 -1.14
CA GLN A 174 30.36 10.93 -1.97
C GLN A 174 29.36 10.86 -3.13
N LEU A 175 28.61 11.94 -3.34
CA LEU A 175 27.52 11.97 -4.34
C LEU A 175 28.00 11.47 -5.72
N TRP A 176 29.25 11.81 -6.08
CA TRP A 176 29.87 11.36 -7.31
C TRP A 176 30.03 9.84 -7.41
N ASP A 177 30.44 9.19 -6.33
CA ASP A 177 30.59 7.73 -6.28
C ASP A 177 29.22 7.05 -6.35
N ALA A 178 28.22 7.62 -5.67
CA ALA A 178 26.83 7.17 -5.77
C ALA A 178 26.32 7.30 -7.22
N MET A 179 26.54 8.44 -7.88
CA MET A 179 26.15 8.66 -9.27
C MET A 179 26.85 7.69 -10.25
N GLN A 180 28.13 7.39 -10.03
CA GLN A 180 28.83 6.37 -10.83
C GLN A 180 28.23 4.97 -10.63
N SER A 181 27.87 4.60 -9.40
CA SER A 181 27.25 3.30 -9.09
C SER A 181 25.93 3.08 -9.84
N TRP A 182 25.23 4.16 -10.19
CA TRP A 182 23.93 4.15 -10.87
C TRP A 182 24.03 3.79 -12.35
N LYS A 183 25.24 3.85 -12.93
CA LYS A 183 25.57 3.61 -14.36
C LYS A 183 24.97 4.60 -15.35
N SER A 184 23.75 5.08 -15.11
CA SER A 184 23.07 6.06 -15.94
C SER A 184 22.23 7.01 -15.09
N LEU A 185 22.05 8.23 -15.59
CA LEU A 185 21.18 9.25 -15.03
C LEU A 185 20.20 9.77 -16.09
N GLY A 186 18.92 9.85 -15.73
CA GLY A 186 17.90 10.41 -16.62
C GLY A 186 17.37 9.42 -17.67
N PRO A 187 16.49 9.87 -18.59
CA PRO A 187 16.09 11.25 -18.82
C PRO A 187 15.05 11.82 -17.84
N GLY A 188 14.43 10.99 -16.99
CA GLY A 188 13.32 11.38 -16.12
C GLY A 188 12.07 11.73 -16.94
N GLU A 189 11.05 10.88 -16.96
CA GLU A 189 9.90 11.03 -17.88
C GLU A 189 8.84 12.05 -17.41
N LYS A 190 9.03 12.76 -16.29
CA LYS A 190 8.03 13.66 -15.71
C LYS A 190 8.62 14.88 -15.03
N GLU A 191 7.81 15.93 -15.00
CA GLU A 191 7.94 17.07 -14.10
C GLU A 191 7.85 16.54 -12.65
N ILE A 192 9.00 16.44 -11.99
CA ILE A 192 9.08 16.03 -10.60
C ILE A 192 8.72 17.23 -9.74
N SER A 193 8.02 16.99 -8.64
CA SER A 193 7.70 18.02 -7.66
C SER A 193 8.22 17.60 -6.30
N LEU A 194 8.80 18.56 -5.56
CA LEU A 194 9.19 18.37 -4.16
C LEU A 194 7.98 18.29 -3.22
N ARG A 195 6.75 18.47 -3.73
CA ARG A 195 5.52 18.23 -2.96
C ARG A 195 5.35 16.74 -2.68
N TYR A 196 4.71 16.45 -1.55
CA TYR A 196 4.34 15.08 -1.23
C TYR A 196 3.43 14.47 -2.30
N SER A 197 3.80 13.25 -2.69
CA SER A 197 3.02 12.38 -3.54
C SER A 197 3.46 10.94 -3.30
N GLN A 198 2.67 9.96 -3.74
CA GLN A 198 3.02 8.55 -3.63
C GLN A 198 4.39 8.22 -4.26
N TYR A 199 4.84 9.02 -5.23
CA TYR A 199 6.15 8.87 -5.87
C TYR A 199 7.31 8.82 -4.86
N TRP A 200 7.28 9.64 -3.81
CA TRP A 200 8.37 9.69 -2.82
C TRP A 200 8.52 8.37 -2.04
N LEU A 201 7.46 7.56 -1.93
CA LEU A 201 7.54 6.23 -1.33
C LEU A 201 8.24 5.20 -2.22
N THR A 202 8.38 5.46 -3.52
CA THR A 202 8.97 4.54 -4.51
C THR A 202 9.98 5.23 -5.42
N PHE A 203 10.59 6.33 -4.96
CA PHE A 203 11.41 7.19 -5.80
C PHE A 203 12.71 6.50 -6.25
N SER A 204 13.22 6.90 -7.41
CA SER A 204 14.45 6.32 -7.97
C SER A 204 15.43 7.40 -8.42
N ALA A 205 16.54 7.57 -7.68
CA ALA A 205 17.54 8.58 -8.02
C ALA A 205 18.14 8.38 -9.42
N THR A 206 18.44 7.13 -9.79
CA THR A 206 18.97 6.76 -11.12
C THR A 206 18.16 7.35 -12.29
N LYS A 207 16.83 7.40 -12.17
CA LYS A 207 15.94 7.85 -13.23
C LYS A 207 15.67 9.35 -13.16
N ASP A 208 15.52 9.85 -11.94
CA ASP A 208 14.78 11.08 -11.67
C ASP A 208 15.65 12.15 -10.99
N TRP A 209 16.90 11.85 -10.64
CA TRP A 209 17.82 12.77 -9.94
C TRP A 209 17.92 14.13 -10.60
N LEU A 210 17.98 14.17 -11.93
CA LEU A 210 18.16 15.42 -12.64
C LEU A 210 16.92 16.32 -12.54
N GLY A 211 15.71 15.75 -12.61
CA GLY A 211 14.50 16.52 -12.37
C GLY A 211 14.30 16.89 -10.90
N ILE A 212 14.73 16.05 -9.96
CA ILE A 212 14.79 16.41 -8.53
C ILE A 212 15.70 17.64 -8.34
N TYR A 213 16.88 17.65 -8.96
CA TYR A 213 17.82 18.76 -8.91
C TYR A 213 17.21 20.04 -9.50
N ASP A 214 16.53 19.93 -10.64
CA ASP A 214 15.83 21.06 -11.28
C ASP A 214 14.75 21.63 -10.32
N SER A 215 13.96 20.77 -9.66
CA SER A 215 12.99 21.21 -8.63
C SER A 215 13.65 21.81 -7.39
N CYS A 216 14.84 21.34 -6.98
CA CYS A 216 15.60 21.96 -5.89
C CYS A 216 16.02 23.39 -6.24
N GLN A 217 16.45 23.65 -7.49
CA GLN A 217 16.78 24.99 -7.96
C GLN A 217 15.55 25.91 -7.99
N GLU A 218 14.38 25.40 -8.39
CA GLU A 218 13.13 26.15 -8.30
C GLU A 218 12.77 26.50 -6.85
N ALA A 219 12.95 25.56 -5.93
CA ALA A 219 12.66 25.74 -4.51
C ALA A 219 13.56 26.79 -3.83
N LEU A 220 14.82 26.93 -4.26
CA LEU A 220 15.74 27.99 -3.82
C LEU A 220 15.27 29.40 -4.24
N ASN A 221 14.48 29.51 -5.32
CA ASN A 221 13.92 30.76 -5.81
C ASN A 221 12.51 31.05 -5.28
N GLY A 222 11.89 30.09 -4.58
CA GLY A 222 10.54 30.18 -4.06
C GLY A 222 10.44 30.76 -2.65
N ASP A 223 9.26 30.63 -2.05
CA ASP A 223 9.04 30.98 -0.64
C ASP A 223 9.69 29.92 0.28
N PRO A 224 10.64 30.30 1.16
CA PRO A 224 11.32 29.35 2.05
C PRO A 224 10.37 28.55 2.95
N GLN A 225 9.26 29.15 3.37
CA GLN A 225 8.31 28.48 4.26
C GLN A 225 7.50 27.41 3.53
N ASP A 226 7.01 27.68 2.32
CA ASP A 226 6.35 26.66 1.49
C ASP A 226 7.34 25.54 1.13
N THR A 227 8.59 25.88 0.76
CA THR A 227 9.65 24.89 0.50
C THR A 227 9.89 23.95 1.69
N LYS A 228 9.98 24.49 2.92
CA LYS A 228 10.10 23.67 4.13
C LYS A 228 8.94 22.72 4.31
N ILE A 229 7.71 23.18 4.11
CA ILE A 229 6.51 22.34 4.23
C ILE A 229 6.55 21.21 3.19
N MET A 230 6.85 21.55 1.93
CA MET A 230 6.96 20.56 0.85
C MET A 230 7.99 19.48 1.17
N LEU A 231 9.22 19.89 1.50
CA LEU A 231 10.33 18.99 1.84
C LEU A 231 10.05 18.14 3.07
N ALA A 232 9.42 18.72 4.10
CA ALA A 232 9.12 18.01 5.35
C ALA A 232 8.18 16.83 5.11
N PHE A 233 7.24 16.92 4.15
CA PHE A 233 6.38 15.78 3.83
C PHE A 233 7.00 14.84 2.79
N SER A 234 7.64 15.35 1.74
CA SER A 234 8.20 14.51 0.68
C SER A 234 9.43 13.71 1.14
N LEU A 235 10.41 14.35 1.79
CA LEU A 235 11.62 13.68 2.23
C LEU A 235 11.36 12.75 3.43
N SER A 236 10.38 13.07 4.27
CA SER A 236 9.93 12.14 5.34
C SER A 236 9.30 10.89 4.75
N ALA A 237 8.49 11.01 3.69
CA ALA A 237 7.95 9.85 2.99
C ALA A 237 9.07 9.03 2.30
N ALA A 238 10.03 9.71 1.67
CA ALA A 238 11.17 9.07 1.02
C ALA A 238 12.08 8.31 1.99
N SER A 239 12.26 8.85 3.18
CA SER A 239 13.07 8.21 4.22
C SER A 239 12.32 7.10 4.95
N PHE A 240 10.99 7.23 5.08
CA PHE A 240 10.12 6.18 5.62
C PHE A 240 10.10 4.91 4.76
N SER A 241 10.12 5.05 3.43
CA SER A 241 9.99 3.89 2.53
C SER A 241 11.20 2.96 2.53
N GLY A 242 12.35 3.41 3.05
CA GLY A 242 13.57 2.62 3.13
C GLY A 242 14.11 2.25 1.75
N THR A 243 14.11 3.19 0.80
CA THR A 243 14.69 2.98 -0.53
C THR A 243 16.20 2.77 -0.47
N ASP A 244 16.77 2.17 -1.51
CA ASP A 244 18.23 2.05 -1.70
C ASP A 244 18.97 3.41 -1.79
N TYR A 245 18.21 4.50 -1.78
CA TYR A 245 18.67 5.87 -1.90
C TYR A 245 18.53 6.66 -0.58
N ALA A 246 18.34 5.98 0.55
CA ALA A 246 18.19 6.63 1.86
C ALA A 246 19.34 7.64 2.16
N ASP A 247 20.58 7.28 1.79
CA ASP A 247 21.76 8.07 2.08
C ASP A 247 21.85 9.38 1.30
N ILE A 248 21.14 9.51 0.18
CA ILE A 248 21.15 10.73 -0.63
C ILE A 248 20.00 11.69 -0.29
N ILE A 249 19.00 11.27 0.49
CA ILE A 249 17.87 12.12 0.87
C ILE A 249 18.33 13.39 1.60
N PRO A 250 19.29 13.34 2.56
CA PRO A 250 19.83 14.55 3.16
C PRO A 250 20.50 15.50 2.16
N LEU A 251 21.04 14.97 1.04
CA LEU A 251 21.61 15.81 -0.02
C LEU A 251 20.53 16.60 -0.76
N ILE A 252 19.35 16.00 -1.00
CA ILE A 252 18.21 16.70 -1.61
C ILE A 252 17.78 17.89 -0.74
N LEU A 253 17.75 17.70 0.59
CA LEU A 253 17.50 18.80 1.53
C LEU A 253 18.54 19.92 1.37
N ILE A 254 19.82 19.59 1.30
CA ILE A 254 20.90 20.57 1.11
C ILE A 254 20.71 21.31 -0.22
N PHE A 255 20.46 20.59 -1.33
CA PHE A 255 20.26 21.20 -2.65
C PHE A 255 19.05 22.14 -2.70
N ALA A 256 18.00 21.87 -1.92
CA ALA A 256 16.80 22.70 -1.90
C ALA A 256 16.84 23.87 -0.91
N THR A 257 17.83 23.93 -0.01
CA THR A 257 17.88 24.94 1.08
C THR A 257 19.16 25.77 1.11
N ASP A 258 20.26 25.29 0.56
CA ASP A 258 21.54 25.98 0.57
C ASP A 258 21.64 27.01 -0.57
N THR A 259 21.53 28.29 -0.21
CA THR A 259 21.60 29.41 -1.16
C THR A 259 22.93 29.53 -1.89
N ARG A 260 24.01 28.90 -1.41
CA ARG A 260 25.30 28.85 -2.12
C ARG A 260 25.23 28.07 -3.42
N LEU A 261 24.24 27.20 -3.57
CA LEU A 261 24.01 26.37 -4.75
C LEU A 261 23.04 27.03 -5.74
N GLN A 262 22.54 28.23 -5.41
CA GLN A 262 21.60 28.96 -6.24
C GLN A 262 22.26 29.40 -7.56
N GLY A 263 21.56 29.16 -8.67
CA GLY A 263 22.02 29.59 -10.00
C GLY A 263 22.99 28.62 -10.67
N LEU A 264 23.27 27.46 -10.06
CA LEU A 264 24.02 26.39 -10.71
C LEU A 264 23.14 25.71 -11.76
N THR A 265 23.48 25.92 -13.02
CA THR A 265 22.76 25.31 -14.15
C THR A 265 23.25 23.89 -14.40
N ARG A 266 22.29 22.99 -14.59
CA ARG A 266 22.55 21.63 -15.04
C ARG A 266 23.12 21.64 -16.47
N PRO A 267 24.07 20.77 -16.82
CA PRO A 267 24.54 20.66 -18.19
C PRO A 267 23.44 20.14 -19.14
N SER A 268 23.49 20.58 -20.40
CA SER A 268 22.39 20.48 -21.38
C SER A 268 21.81 19.08 -21.65
N PRO A 269 22.58 17.97 -21.62
CA PRO A 269 22.01 16.65 -21.90
C PRO A 269 20.90 16.22 -20.93
N PRO A 270 19.77 15.69 -21.45
CA PRO A 270 18.69 15.15 -20.62
C PRO A 270 19.10 13.85 -19.91
N HIS A 271 20.09 13.14 -20.44
CA HIS A 271 20.55 11.83 -19.96
C HIS A 271 22.08 11.78 -19.96
N TYR A 272 22.65 11.09 -18.96
CA TYR A 272 24.09 10.83 -18.85
C TYR A 272 24.34 9.34 -18.64
N ASP A 273 25.21 8.78 -19.49
CA ASP A 273 25.70 7.42 -19.33
C ASP A 273 27.11 7.47 -18.72
N PHE A 274 27.29 6.89 -17.53
CA PHE A 274 28.58 6.81 -16.86
C PHE A 274 29.41 5.60 -17.28
N SER A 275 28.84 4.67 -18.06
CA SER A 275 29.59 3.51 -18.57
C SER A 275 30.70 3.91 -19.55
N ASP A 276 30.58 5.08 -20.18
CA ASP A 276 31.59 5.64 -21.08
C ASP A 276 32.80 6.25 -20.34
N GLY A 277 32.76 6.31 -19.01
CA GLY A 277 33.80 6.91 -18.18
C GLY A 277 33.74 8.44 -18.16
N THR A 278 34.68 9.03 -17.43
CA THR A 278 34.74 10.49 -17.19
C THR A 278 35.80 11.18 -18.03
N TYR A 279 36.62 10.41 -18.73
CA TYR A 279 37.69 10.87 -19.61
C TYR A 279 37.54 10.21 -20.98
N PRO A 280 37.87 10.94 -22.06
CA PRO A 280 37.83 10.37 -23.39
C PRO A 280 38.82 9.20 -23.50
N ASP A 281 38.32 8.03 -23.90
CA ASP A 281 39.17 6.91 -24.28
C ASP A 281 39.86 7.20 -25.62
N HIS A 282 41.18 7.35 -25.59
CA HIS A 282 42.00 7.64 -26.76
C HIS A 282 41.79 6.60 -27.88
N ALA A 283 41.67 5.31 -27.56
CA ALA A 283 41.48 4.27 -28.57
C ALA A 283 40.13 4.42 -29.27
N ARG A 284 39.07 4.69 -28.50
CA ARG A 284 37.73 4.93 -29.03
C ARG A 284 37.65 6.22 -29.84
N LEU A 285 38.30 7.30 -29.41
CA LEU A 285 38.39 8.55 -30.16
C LEU A 285 39.09 8.38 -31.50
N VAL A 286 40.26 7.73 -31.53
CA VAL A 286 40.99 7.47 -32.78
C VAL A 286 40.12 6.65 -33.74
N GLY A 287 39.43 5.62 -33.22
CA GLY A 287 38.52 4.80 -34.03
C GLY A 287 37.28 5.55 -34.54
N LEU A 288 36.81 6.59 -33.85
CA LEU A 288 35.73 7.48 -34.31
C LEU A 288 36.23 8.46 -35.37
N ILE A 289 37.40 9.07 -35.17
CA ILE A 289 38.02 10.00 -36.12
C ILE A 289 38.32 9.28 -37.45
N GLN A 290 38.85 8.06 -37.40
CA GLN A 290 39.10 7.25 -38.59
C GLN A 290 37.82 6.85 -39.33
N ARG A 291 36.72 6.60 -38.60
CA ARG A 291 35.40 6.31 -39.20
C ARG A 291 34.70 7.55 -39.75
N GLY A 292 34.95 8.72 -39.18
CA GLY A 292 34.41 10.01 -39.60
C GLY A 292 35.18 10.70 -40.72
N HIS A 293 36.25 10.09 -41.23
CA HIS A 293 37.00 10.60 -42.37
C HIS A 293 36.11 10.56 -43.63
N ILE A 294 35.39 11.66 -43.88
CA ILE A 294 34.85 11.94 -45.21
C ILE A 294 36.07 12.29 -46.06
N ALA A 295 36.43 11.40 -46.98
CA ALA A 295 37.35 11.70 -48.06
C ALA A 295 36.72 12.84 -48.89
N VAL A 296 37.11 14.09 -48.60
CA VAL A 296 36.88 15.19 -49.54
C VAL A 296 37.78 14.90 -50.71
N GLY A 297 37.20 14.29 -51.75
CA GLY A 297 37.87 14.05 -53.03
C GLY A 297 38.19 15.39 -53.68
N LEU A 298 39.37 15.94 -53.40
CA LEU A 298 40.01 16.88 -54.30
C LEU A 298 40.76 16.07 -55.37
N PRO A 299 40.55 16.32 -56.68
CA PRO A 299 41.33 15.68 -57.72
C PRO A 299 42.79 16.06 -57.55
N SER A 300 43.65 15.04 -57.64
CA SER A 300 45.10 15.13 -57.53
C SER A 300 45.69 16.10 -58.56
N GLU A 301 46.44 17.09 -58.09
CA GLU A 301 47.81 17.32 -58.56
C GLU A 301 48.66 17.75 -57.35
N ASP A 302 49.65 16.91 -57.03
CA ASP A 302 50.77 17.18 -56.12
C ASP A 302 51.69 18.28 -56.69
N PRO A 303 52.73 18.80 -55.98
CA PRO A 303 53.06 18.72 -54.55
C PRO A 303 53.49 20.08 -53.96
N ILE A 304 53.11 20.40 -52.72
CA ILE A 304 53.96 21.27 -51.88
C ILE A 304 54.08 20.62 -50.50
N ALA A 305 55.30 20.14 -50.24
CA ALA A 305 55.77 19.73 -48.94
C ALA A 305 55.52 20.83 -47.89
N ALA A 306 55.15 20.38 -46.70
CA ALA A 306 55.51 20.90 -45.38
C ALA A 306 54.32 21.15 -44.44
N LYS A 307 54.45 20.51 -43.27
CA LYS A 307 53.76 20.76 -41.99
C LYS A 307 52.41 20.06 -41.78
N SER A 308 52.47 18.77 -41.44
CA SER A 308 51.36 18.09 -40.73
C SER A 308 51.81 17.44 -39.41
N SER A 309 52.81 18.02 -38.72
CA SER A 309 53.31 17.52 -37.43
C SER A 309 53.15 18.51 -36.28
N SER A 310 52.27 19.52 -36.36
CA SER A 310 52.16 20.53 -35.29
C SER A 310 50.74 20.85 -34.80
N TRP A 311 49.72 20.09 -35.20
CA TRP A 311 48.33 20.37 -34.76
C TRP A 311 47.86 19.49 -33.58
N VAL A 312 48.58 18.42 -33.24
CA VAL A 312 48.17 17.49 -32.17
C VAL A 312 48.76 17.84 -30.80
N ASP A 313 49.90 18.55 -30.75
CA ASP A 313 50.57 18.87 -29.48
C ASP A 313 50.14 20.21 -28.85
N GLY A 314 49.20 20.94 -29.45
CA GLY A 314 48.85 22.30 -29.03
C GLY A 314 47.63 22.45 -28.12
N ILE A 315 46.84 21.40 -27.89
CA ILE A 315 45.52 21.53 -27.21
C ILE A 315 45.54 21.05 -25.74
N LEU A 316 46.64 20.47 -25.25
CA LEU A 316 46.74 20.05 -23.85
C LEU A 316 48.10 20.43 -23.23
N ALA A 317 48.26 21.73 -22.95
CA ALA A 317 49.19 22.17 -21.91
C ALA A 317 48.41 22.33 -20.59
N PRO A 318 48.77 21.63 -19.50
CA PRO A 318 48.15 21.83 -18.20
C PRO A 318 48.66 23.13 -17.57
N TYR A 319 47.75 24.05 -17.24
CA TYR A 319 48.03 25.08 -16.26
C TYR A 319 48.15 24.42 -14.88
N GLN A 320 49.33 24.59 -14.27
CA GLN A 320 49.58 24.38 -12.84
C GLN A 320 48.82 25.39 -12.00
#